data_AF-A0A7X8IUX5-F1
#
_entry.id   AF-A0A7X8IUX5-F1
#
_cell.length_a   1.000
_cell.length_b   1.000
_cell.length_c   1.000
_cell.angle_alpha   90.00
_cell.angle_beta   90.00
_cell.angle_gamma   90.00
#
_symmetry.space_group_name_H-M   'P 1'
#
loop_
_entity.id
_entity.type
_entity.pdbx_description
1 polymer ?
#
loop_
_entity_poly.entity_id
_entity_poly.type
_entity_poly.pdbx_seq_one_letter_code
_entity_poly.pdbx_strand_id
1 'polypeptide(L)' 'RSSRCVLFSGPPLGEPVAWGGPIVMNTQAELDAAFSEIRNNTFIKERTY' A
#
# COMPACT_ATOMS: atom_id res chain seq x y z
N ARG A 1 32.60 -6.70 19.83
CA ARG A 1 31.71 -5.89 18.98
C ARG A 1 30.37 -6.63 18.90
N SER A 2 29.25 -5.98 19.20
CA SER A 2 27.92 -6.60 19.10
C SER A 2 27.33 -6.36 17.71
N SER A 3 26.63 -7.37 17.19
CA SER A 3 25.87 -7.26 15.94
C SER A 3 24.38 -7.10 16.27
N ARG A 4 23.70 -6.18 15.58
CA ARG A 4 22.24 -6.03 15.59
C ARG A 4 21.75 -6.18 14.16
N CYS A 5 20.94 -7.20 13.92
CA CYS A 5 20.29 -7.43 12.64
C CYS A 5 18.88 -7.96 12.88
N VAL A 6 18.03 -7.79 11.87
CA VAL A 6 16.75 -8.48 11.80
C VAL A 6 16.66 -9.16 10.43
N LEU A 7 16.24 -10.42 10.42
CA LEU A 7 16.02 -11.22 9.22
C LEU A 7 14.52 -11.41 9.06
N PHE A 8 14.01 -11.12 7.86
CA PHE A 8 12.63 -11.38 7.48
C PHE A 8 12.59 -12.15 6.16
N SER A 9 11.63 -13.06 6.05
CA SER A 9 11.33 -13.80 4.83
C SER A 9 9.83 -14.12 4.78
N GLY A 10 9.28 -14.29 3.59
CA GLY A 10 7.89 -14.62 3.39
C GLY A 10 7.64 -15.12 1.96
N PRO A 11 6.58 -15.90 1.73
CA PRO A 11 6.22 -16.33 0.38
C PRO A 11 5.84 -15.12 -0.48
N PRO A 12 6.16 -15.13 -1.79
CA PRO A 12 5.73 -14.06 -2.69
C PRO A 12 4.21 -14.08 -2.83
N LEU A 13 3.58 -12.89 -2.78
CA LEU A 13 2.15 -12.75 -3.02
C LEU A 13 1.79 -13.05 -4.49
N GLY A 14 2.71 -12.84 -5.42
CA GLY A 14 2.48 -13.07 -6.85
C GLY A 14 1.53 -12.06 -7.51
N GLU A 15 1.14 -11.02 -6.79
CA GLU A 15 0.28 -9.95 -7.29
C GLU A 15 1.11 -8.78 -7.85
N PRO A 16 0.61 -8.07 -8.87
CA PRO A 16 1.26 -6.84 -9.33
C PRO A 16 1.34 -5.79 -8.21
N VAL A 17 2.37 -4.94 -8.28
CA VAL A 17 2.62 -3.87 -7.31
C VAL A 17 2.69 -2.54 -8.03
N ALA A 18 1.75 -1.64 -7.71
CA ALA A 18 1.77 -0.24 -8.10
C ALA A 18 2.05 0.62 -6.85
N TRP A 19 3.11 1.44 -6.89
CA TRP A 19 3.57 2.19 -5.73
C TRP A 19 3.71 3.70 -6.03
N GLY A 20 3.03 4.53 -5.23
CA GLY A 20 3.18 5.98 -5.23
C GLY A 20 3.28 6.50 -3.80
N GLY A 21 4.50 6.78 -3.33
CA GLY A 21 4.74 7.39 -2.02
C GLY A 21 4.19 6.54 -0.86
N PRO A 22 3.24 7.04 -0.05
CA PRO A 22 2.71 6.29 1.08
C PRO A 22 1.65 5.24 0.71
N ILE A 23 1.27 5.12 -0.57
CA ILE A 23 0.18 4.24 -1.02
C ILE A 23 0.72 3.14 -1.93
N VAL A 24 0.31 1.90 -1.65
CA VAL A 24 0.61 0.71 -2.47
C VAL A 24 -0.72 0.06 -2.86
N MET A 25 -0.88 -0.25 -4.15
CA MET A 25 -2.04 -0.93 -4.75
C MET A 25 -1.59 -2.01 -5.73
N ASN A 26 -2.52 -2.76 -6.33
CA ASN A 26 -2.18 -3.76 -7.33
C ASN A 26 -2.05 -3.13 -8.73
N THR A 27 -2.82 -2.10 -9.06
CA THR A 27 -2.80 -1.45 -10.39
C THR A 27 -2.57 0.05 -10.35
N GLN A 28 -2.10 0.63 -11.46
CA GLN A 28 -1.93 2.08 -11.58
C GLN A 28 -3.27 2.84 -11.44
N ALA A 29 -4.36 2.27 -11.98
CA ALA A 29 -5.68 2.87 -11.89
C ALA A 29 -6.19 2.96 -10.44
N GLU A 30 -5.96 1.93 -9.62
CA GLU A 30 -6.27 1.96 -8.19
C GLU A 30 -5.43 2.99 -7.45
N LEU A 31 -4.15 3.11 -7.80
CA LEU A 31 -3.25 4.09 -7.21
C LEU A 31 -3.71 5.54 -7.54
N ASP A 32 -4.08 5.80 -8.78
CA ASP A 32 -4.60 7.10 -9.23
C ASP A 32 -5.93 7.44 -8.53
N ALA A 33 -6.81 6.44 -8.39
CA ALA A 33 -8.06 6.58 -7.66
C ALA A 33 -7.82 6.90 -6.18
N ALA A 34 -6.90 6.19 -5.51
CA ALA A 34 -6.52 6.43 -4.13
C ALA A 34 -6.02 7.86 -3.89
N PHE A 35 -5.16 8.37 -4.77
CA PHE A 35 -4.73 9.77 -4.71
C PHE A 35 -5.88 10.74 -4.93
N SER A 36 -6.83 10.42 -5.80
CA SER A 36 -8.03 11.24 -5.98
C SER A 36 -8.90 11.26 -4.74
N GLU A 37 -9.10 10.13 -4.08
CA GLU A 37 -9.85 10.05 -2.83
C GLU A 37 -9.17 10.83 -1.70
N ILE A 38 -7.83 10.82 -1.62
CA ILE A 38 -7.09 11.67 -0.67
C ILE A 38 -7.33 13.15 -0.95
N ARG A 39 -7.21 13.58 -2.22
CA ARG A 39 -7.49 14.98 -2.60
C ARG A 39 -8.93 15.40 -2.26
N ASN A 40 -9.86 14.46 -2.31
CA ASN A 40 -11.28 14.68 -2.03
C ASN A 40 -11.67 14.46 -0.56
N ASN A 41 -10.74 14.11 0.33
CA ASN A 41 -11.00 13.70 1.73
C ASN A 41 -11.97 12.50 1.87
N THR A 42 -12.05 11.63 0.87
CA THR A 42 -12.93 10.43 0.86
C THR A 42 -12.17 9.11 0.92
N PHE A 43 -10.85 9.15 1.15
CA PHE A 43 -10.00 7.96 1.17
C PHE A 43 -10.36 6.96 2.27
N ILE A 44 -10.71 7.47 3.46
CA ILE A 44 -11.18 6.64 4.57
C ILE A 44 -12.66 6.35 4.37
N LYS A 45 -12.98 5.09 4.12
CA LYS A 45 -14.34 4.62 3.90
C LYS A 45 -14.92 4.14 5.23
N GLU A 46 -16.06 4.69 5.64
CA GLU A 46 -16.81 4.16 6.78
C GLU A 46 -17.31 2.74 6.42
N ARG A 47 -17.07 1.78 7.31
CA ARG A 47 -17.74 0.47 7.21
C ARG A 47 -19.12 0.60 7.83
N THR A 48 -20.13 0.83 7.00
CA THR A 48 -21.52 0.62 7.40
C THR A 48 -21.87 -0.86 7.17
N TYR A 49 -22.38 -1.53 8.21
CA TYR A 49 -22.85 -2.92 8.16
C TYR A 49 -24.33 -2.98 7.82
#